data_AF-A0A957JBV7-F1
#
_entry.id   AF-A0A957JBV7-F1
#
_cell.length_a   1.000
_cell.length_b   1.000
_cell.length_c   1.000
_cell.angle_alpha   90.00
_cell.angle_beta   90.00
_cell.angle_gamma   90.00
#
_symmetry.space_group_name_H-M   'P 1'
#
loop_
_entity.id
_entity.type
_entity.pdbx_description
1 polymer ?
#
loop_
_entity_poly.entity_id
_entity_poly.type
_entity_poly.pdbx_seq_one_letter_code
_entity_poly.pdbx_strand_id
1 'polypeptide(L)'
;MAILGAADFDSIRKAIDLDLAANDLPDTVIGLDVFLGSAEREVVARYPDALSETGDDLQRIKAAAIYLTAARIAPTVTRKTSINIQTRDSSYSKPAFDGLKRAAELRSLADTELNEVIQPSATAPTRPTMFAVASGTRGK
;
A
#
# COMPACT_ATOMS: atom_id res chain seq x y z
N MET A 1 -3.75 -18.67 11.25
CA MET A 1 -3.18 -17.52 12.00
C MET A 1 -3.18 -16.37 11.02
N ALA A 2 -3.88 -15.27 11.33
CA ALA A 2 -4.10 -14.18 10.37
C ALA A 2 -3.27 -12.96 10.79
N ILE A 3 -2.60 -12.33 9.83
CA ILE A 3 -1.85 -11.08 9.99
C ILE A 3 -2.82 -9.90 9.97
N LEU A 4 -3.87 -10.01 9.14
CA LEU A 4 -4.92 -9.01 8.99
C LEU A 4 -6.23 -9.48 9.60
N GLY A 5 -7.00 -8.52 10.14
CA GLY A 5 -8.33 -8.74 10.66
C GLY A 5 -9.40 -7.96 9.90
N ALA A 6 -10.66 -8.12 10.32
CA ALA A 6 -11.78 -7.37 9.74
C ALA A 6 -11.64 -5.85 9.86
N ALA A 7 -10.88 -5.37 10.85
CA ALA A 7 -10.57 -3.95 11.01
C ALA A 7 -9.72 -3.38 9.86
N ASP A 8 -8.96 -4.21 9.16
CA ASP A 8 -8.05 -3.79 8.08
C ASP A 8 -8.74 -3.78 6.71
N PHE A 9 -9.97 -4.28 6.62
CA PHE A 9 -10.69 -4.43 5.35
C PHE A 9 -11.05 -3.09 4.71
N ASP A 10 -11.27 -2.04 5.51
CA ASP A 10 -11.44 -0.69 4.94
C ASP A 10 -10.15 -0.20 4.30
N SER A 11 -8.99 -0.41 4.93
CA SER A 11 -7.69 -0.08 4.37
C SER A 11 -7.43 -0.78 3.03
N ILE A 12 -7.84 -2.05 2.88
CA ILE A 12 -7.74 -2.80 1.62
C ILE A 12 -8.60 -2.14 0.53
N ARG A 13 -9.84 -1.75 0.84
CA ARG A 13 -10.71 -1.03 -0.11
C ARG A 13 -10.08 0.27 -0.56
N LYS A 14 -9.62 1.09 0.41
CA LYS A 14 -9.02 2.39 0.14
C LYS A 14 -7.68 2.30 -0.61
N ALA A 15 -6.93 1.23 -0.43
CA ALA A 15 -5.71 0.97 -1.21
C ALA A 15 -6.02 0.74 -2.70
N ILE A 16 -7.14 0.07 -3.02
CA ILE A 16 -7.59 -0.11 -4.41
C ILE A 16 -8.10 1.22 -4.96
N ASP A 17 -9.09 1.81 -4.30
CA ASP A 17 -9.71 3.08 -4.69
C ASP A 17 -10.43 3.73 -3.50
N LEU A 18 -10.24 5.04 -3.33
CA LEU A 18 -10.80 5.81 -2.21
C LEU A 18 -12.33 5.82 -2.18
N ASP A 19 -12.98 5.71 -3.34
CA ASP A 19 -14.44 5.74 -3.47
C ASP A 19 -15.08 4.37 -3.18
N LEU A 20 -14.29 3.30 -3.02
CA LEU A 20 -14.82 1.95 -2.85
C LEU A 20 -15.47 1.81 -1.47
N ALA A 21 -16.73 1.36 -1.44
CA ALA A 21 -17.48 1.13 -0.21
C ALA A 21 -17.68 -0.38 0.07
N ALA A 22 -18.13 -0.70 1.27
CA ALA A 22 -18.43 -2.08 1.67
C ALA A 22 -19.51 -2.76 0.82
N ASN A 23 -20.41 -1.96 0.22
CA ASN A 23 -21.43 -2.46 -0.70
C ASN A 23 -20.86 -2.90 -2.06
N ASP A 24 -19.79 -2.24 -2.53
CA ASP A 24 -19.16 -2.56 -3.81
C ASP A 24 -18.20 -3.75 -3.67
N LEU A 25 -17.52 -3.84 -2.53
CA LEU A 25 -16.62 -4.93 -2.19
C LEU A 25 -16.90 -5.42 -0.77
N PRO A 26 -17.72 -6.47 -0.59
CA PRO A 26 -18.07 -7.02 0.72
C PRO A 26 -16.87 -7.62 1.46
N ASP A 27 -16.90 -7.56 2.80
CA ASP A 27 -15.86 -8.15 3.67
C ASP A 27 -15.69 -9.65 3.41
N THR A 28 -16.78 -10.34 3.08
CA THR A 28 -16.77 -11.77 2.77
C THR A 28 -15.97 -12.10 1.52
N VAL A 29 -15.92 -11.17 0.54
CA VAL A 29 -15.11 -11.34 -0.68
C VAL A 29 -13.64 -11.10 -0.35
N ILE A 30 -13.33 -10.06 0.42
CA ILE A 30 -11.95 -9.75 0.84
C ILE A 30 -11.38 -10.93 1.66
N GLY A 31 -12.17 -11.48 2.57
CA GLY A 31 -11.78 -12.59 3.44
C GLY A 31 -11.68 -13.96 2.76
N LEU A 32 -11.92 -14.07 1.45
CA LEU A 32 -11.72 -15.34 0.74
C LEU A 32 -10.24 -15.75 0.78
N ASP A 33 -9.98 -17.03 1.00
CA ASP A 33 -8.63 -17.60 1.07
C ASP A 33 -7.80 -17.34 -0.20
N VAL A 34 -8.47 -17.22 -1.35
CA VAL A 34 -7.82 -16.90 -2.65
C VAL A 34 -7.17 -15.52 -2.64
N PHE A 35 -7.74 -14.56 -1.89
CA PHE A 35 -7.24 -13.19 -1.79
C PHE A 35 -6.44 -12.99 -0.51
N LEU A 36 -7.10 -13.04 0.64
CA LEU A 36 -6.50 -12.80 1.96
C LEU A 36 -5.50 -13.89 2.31
N GLY A 37 -5.95 -15.15 2.35
CA GLY A 37 -5.12 -16.25 2.78
C GLY A 37 -3.88 -16.45 1.89
N SER A 38 -4.02 -16.26 0.58
CA SER A 38 -2.87 -16.36 -0.33
C SER A 38 -1.90 -15.19 -0.20
N ALA A 39 -2.37 -13.97 0.14
CA ALA A 39 -1.47 -12.85 0.40
C ALA A 39 -0.70 -13.04 1.71
N GLU A 40 -1.36 -13.52 2.77
CA GLU A 40 -0.70 -13.83 4.05
C GLU A 40 0.35 -14.93 3.89
N ARG A 41 0.03 -15.99 3.15
CA ARG A 41 1.01 -17.06 2.83
C ARG A 41 2.22 -16.52 2.08
N GLU A 42 2.03 -15.55 1.19
CA GLU A 42 3.13 -14.94 0.44
C GLU A 42 4.04 -14.09 1.35
N VAL A 43 3.44 -13.33 2.27
CA VAL A 43 4.20 -12.57 3.29
C VAL A 43 5.01 -13.53 4.16
N VAL A 44 4.38 -14.58 4.70
CA VAL A 44 5.06 -15.58 5.55
C VAL A 44 6.14 -16.35 4.77
N ALA A 45 5.92 -16.65 3.49
CA ALA A 45 6.91 -17.32 2.66
C ALA A 45 8.18 -16.47 2.44
N ARG A 46 8.03 -15.14 2.37
CA ARG A 46 9.16 -14.21 2.21
C ARG A 46 9.80 -13.85 3.54
N TYR A 47 9.01 -13.73 4.60
CA TYR A 47 9.45 -13.37 5.93
C TYR A 47 8.79 -14.29 6.97
N PRO A 48 9.43 -15.41 7.33
CA PRO A 48 8.83 -16.42 8.22
C PRO A 48 8.49 -15.91 9.61
N ASP A 49 9.24 -14.93 10.11
CA ASP A 49 9.09 -14.35 11.44
C ASP A 49 8.02 -13.24 11.51
N ALA A 50 7.24 -13.03 10.43
CA ALA A 50 6.23 -11.98 10.31
C ALA A 50 5.24 -11.88 11.47
N LEU A 51 4.96 -13.01 12.13
CA LEU A 51 3.98 -13.10 13.22
C LEU A 51 4.56 -12.77 14.60
N SER A 52 5.89 -12.78 14.72
CA SER A 52 6.62 -12.52 15.96
C SER A 52 7.05 -11.07 16.08
N GLU A 53 7.04 -10.33 14.96
CA GLU A 53 7.44 -8.93 14.93
C GLU A 53 6.48 -8.00 15.67
N THR A 54 7.02 -6.90 16.19
CA THR A 54 6.27 -5.90 16.96
C THR A 54 6.66 -4.48 16.57
N GLY A 55 5.88 -3.49 17.02
CA GLY A 55 6.19 -2.08 16.75
C GLY A 55 6.01 -1.70 15.28
N ASP A 56 6.97 -0.96 14.74
CA ASP A 56 6.92 -0.40 13.38
C ASP A 56 7.02 -1.49 12.30
N ASP A 57 7.79 -2.55 12.55
CA ASP A 57 7.97 -3.65 11.60
C ASP A 57 6.66 -4.43 11.40
N LEU A 58 5.88 -4.63 12.48
CA LEU A 58 4.54 -5.19 12.40
C LEU A 58 3.63 -4.32 11.53
N GLN A 59 3.69 -2.99 11.66
CA GLN A 59 2.89 -2.08 10.85
C GLN A 59 3.24 -2.17 9.36
N ARG A 60 4.54 -2.29 9.03
CA ARG A 60 5.02 -2.49 7.65
C ARG A 60 4.58 -3.82 7.07
N ILE A 61 4.66 -4.90 7.86
CA ILE A 61 4.17 -6.23 7.48
C ILE A 61 2.67 -6.19 7.19
N LYS A 62 1.88 -5.50 8.03
CA LYS A 62 0.44 -5.29 7.80
C LYS A 62 0.19 -4.48 6.53
N ALA A 63 0.93 -3.39 6.31
CA ALA A 63 0.81 -2.59 5.10
C ALA A 63 1.11 -3.42 3.84
N ALA A 64 2.17 -4.23 3.87
CA ALA A 64 2.51 -5.14 2.78
C ALA A 64 1.39 -6.17 2.51
N ALA A 65 0.83 -6.77 3.57
CA ALA A 65 -0.30 -7.69 3.44
C ALA A 65 -1.54 -7.00 2.84
N ILE A 66 -1.83 -5.76 3.24
CA ILE A 66 -2.93 -4.94 2.69
C ILE A 66 -2.70 -4.66 1.19
N TYR A 67 -1.48 -4.31 0.81
CA TYR A 67 -1.16 -4.05 -0.60
C TYR A 67 -1.20 -5.32 -1.46
N LEU A 68 -0.74 -6.46 -0.95
CA LEU A 68 -0.82 -7.74 -1.67
C LEU A 68 -2.25 -8.23 -1.84
N THR A 69 -3.08 -8.11 -0.80
CA THR A 69 -4.51 -8.44 -0.90
C THR A 69 -5.21 -7.53 -1.89
N ALA A 70 -5.00 -6.21 -1.78
CA ALA A 70 -5.52 -5.23 -2.72
C ALA A 70 -5.07 -5.50 -4.17
N ALA A 71 -3.80 -5.86 -4.38
CA ALA A 71 -3.26 -6.18 -5.70
C ALA A 71 -3.89 -7.43 -6.34
N ARG A 72 -4.32 -8.40 -5.53
CA ARG A 72 -5.01 -9.61 -6.02
C ARG A 72 -6.47 -9.35 -6.37
N ILE A 73 -7.09 -8.40 -5.69
CA ILE A 73 -8.50 -8.01 -5.91
C ILE A 73 -8.62 -6.98 -7.05
N ALA A 74 -7.67 -6.05 -7.19
CA ALA A 74 -7.74 -4.97 -8.18
C ALA A 74 -8.05 -5.42 -9.64
N PRO A 75 -7.54 -6.55 -10.16
CA PRO A 75 -7.88 -7.04 -11.50
C PRO A 75 -9.34 -7.52 -11.65
N THR A 76 -9.96 -7.99 -10.56
CA THR A 76 -11.34 -8.50 -10.57
C THR A 76 -12.37 -7.39 -10.32
N VAL A 77 -11.94 -6.26 -9.76
CA VAL A 77 -12.76 -5.05 -9.61
C VAL A 77 -12.91 -4.37 -10.97
N THR A 78 -13.93 -4.81 -11.72
CA THR A 78 -14.34 -4.18 -12.97
C THR A 78 -15.23 -2.98 -12.66
N ARG A 79 -14.65 -1.78 -12.59
CA ARG A 79 -15.44 -0.54 -12.59
C ARG A 79 -16.02 -0.32 -13.99
N LYS A 80 -17.30 0.06 -14.08
CA LYS A 80 -17.94 0.46 -15.33
C LYS A 80 -17.07 1.54 -15.99
N THR A 81 -16.52 1.19 -17.14
CA THR A 81 -15.73 2.04 -18.03
C THR A 81 -16.55 3.27 -18.41
N SER A 82 -16.04 4.46 -18.05
CA SER A 82 -16.54 5.79 -18.42
C SER A 82 -18.06 6.01 -18.29
N ILE A 83 -18.51 6.65 -17.22
CA ILE A 83 -19.84 7.26 -17.20
C ILE A 83 -19.74 8.62 -17.89
N ASN A 84 -20.16 8.68 -19.15
CA ASN A 84 -20.21 9.94 -19.90
C ASN A 84 -21.56 10.61 -19.61
N ILE A 85 -21.61 11.48 -18.60
CA ILE A 85 -22.82 12.26 -18.31
C ILE A 85 -22.73 13.54 -19.14
N GLN A 86 -23.44 13.59 -20.27
CA GLN A 86 -23.65 14.82 -21.01
C GLN A 86 -24.82 15.58 -20.39
N THR A 87 -24.50 16.55 -19.53
CA THR A 87 -25.46 17.59 -19.12
C THR A 87 -25.17 18.85 -19.93
N ARG A 88 -26.18 19.69 -20.20
CA ARG A 88 -26.11 20.84 -21.14
C ARG A 88 -24.93 21.80 -20.90
N ASP A 89 -24.39 21.83 -19.66
CA ASP A 89 -23.32 22.73 -19.23
C ASP A 89 -22.09 22.05 -18.59
N SER A 90 -22.00 20.71 -18.54
CA SER A 90 -20.83 20.04 -17.96
C SER A 90 -20.62 18.63 -18.49
N SER A 91 -19.42 18.34 -19.00
CA SER A 91 -18.94 16.99 -19.26
C SER A 91 -18.04 16.54 -18.10
N TYR A 92 -18.39 15.43 -17.46
CA TYR A 92 -17.53 14.75 -16.50
C TYR A 92 -17.04 13.46 -17.13
N SER A 93 -15.72 13.32 -17.25
CA SER A 93 -15.07 12.10 -17.74
C SER A 93 -14.07 11.63 -16.68
N LYS A 94 -14.36 10.49 -16.05
CA LYS A 94 -13.38 9.78 -15.20
C LYS A 94 -12.61 8.81 -16.12
N PRO A 95 -11.27 8.82 -16.11
CA PRO A 95 -10.48 7.91 -16.93
C PRO A 95 -10.84 6.45 -16.59
N ALA A 96 -10.70 5.57 -17.59
CA ALA A 96 -10.94 4.14 -17.41
C ALA A 96 -10.00 3.58 -16.33
N PHE A 97 -10.56 2.88 -15.35
CA PHE A 97 -9.80 2.22 -14.30
C PHE A 97 -9.10 0.99 -14.87
N ASP A 98 -7.76 1.01 -14.89
CA ASP A 98 -6.94 -0.14 -15.27
C ASP A 98 -6.52 -0.91 -14.01
N GLY A 99 -7.31 -1.94 -13.68
CA GLY A 99 -7.07 -2.79 -12.52
C GLY A 99 -5.76 -3.59 -12.58
N LEU A 100 -5.24 -3.89 -13.78
CA LEU A 100 -3.98 -4.61 -13.93
C LEU A 100 -2.78 -3.70 -13.62
N LYS A 101 -2.82 -2.47 -14.13
CA LYS A 101 -1.80 -1.47 -13.81
C LYS A 101 -1.80 -1.17 -12.31
N ARG A 102 -2.98 -0.98 -11.71
CA ARG A 102 -3.09 -0.74 -10.26
C ARG A 102 -2.56 -1.91 -9.43
N ALA A 103 -2.82 -3.15 -9.86
CA ALA A 103 -2.27 -4.33 -9.21
C ALA A 103 -0.74 -4.37 -9.24
N ALA A 104 -0.11 -3.96 -10.35
CA ALA A 104 1.35 -3.89 -10.44
C ALA A 104 1.95 -2.83 -9.52
N GLU A 105 1.34 -1.65 -9.44
CA GLU A 105 1.74 -0.57 -8.51
C GLU A 105 1.65 -1.04 -7.05
N LEU A 106 0.54 -1.69 -6.68
CA LEU A 106 0.32 -2.19 -5.33
C LEU A 106 1.34 -3.30 -4.96
N ARG A 107 1.70 -4.18 -5.89
CA ARG A 107 2.78 -5.16 -5.67
C ARG A 107 4.12 -4.48 -5.42
N SER A 108 4.47 -3.48 -6.22
CA SER A 108 5.70 -2.70 -6.03
C SER A 108 5.76 -2.03 -4.66
N LEU A 109 4.64 -1.51 -4.16
CA LEU A 109 4.56 -0.92 -2.83
C LEU A 109 4.72 -1.97 -1.74
N ALA A 110 4.07 -3.13 -1.88
CA ALA A 110 4.23 -4.24 -0.95
C ALA A 110 5.69 -4.73 -0.87
N ASP A 111 6.35 -4.84 -2.03
CA ASP A 111 7.76 -5.23 -2.11
C ASP A 111 8.66 -4.21 -1.41
N THR A 112 8.34 -2.92 -1.52
CA THR A 112 9.10 -1.85 -0.86
C THR A 112 8.99 -1.96 0.67
N GLU A 113 7.78 -2.16 1.20
CA GLU A 113 7.57 -2.32 2.65
C GLU A 113 8.24 -3.59 3.19
N LEU A 114 8.14 -4.72 2.48
CA LEU A 114 8.81 -5.96 2.90
C LEU A 114 10.33 -5.84 2.82
N ASN A 115 10.86 -5.19 1.79
CA ASN A 115 12.30 -5.01 1.66
C ASN A 115 12.85 -4.10 2.76
N GLU A 116 12.11 -3.09 3.22
CA GLU A 116 12.53 -2.24 4.34
C GLU A 116 12.60 -3.04 5.66
N VAL A 117 11.75 -4.04 5.85
CA VAL A 117 11.81 -4.93 7.03
C VAL A 117 12.98 -5.92 6.92
N ILE A 118 13.22 -6.48 5.73
CA ILE A 118 14.29 -7.48 5.52
C ILE A 118 15.68 -6.83 5.50
N GLN A 119 15.80 -5.65 4.89
CA GLN A 119 17.01 -4.86 4.79
C GLN A 119 16.68 -3.41 5.16
N PRO A 120 16.65 -3.09 6.46
CA PRO A 120 16.40 -1.72 6.89
C PRO A 120 17.45 -0.80 6.28
N SER A 121 17.00 0.22 5.55
CA SER A 121 17.91 1.16 4.93
C SER A 121 18.71 1.86 6.03
N ALA A 122 20.04 1.72 5.99
CA ALA A 122 20.90 2.33 6.99
C ALA A 122 20.70 3.85 6.94
N THR A 123 20.04 4.40 7.96
CA THR A 123 19.87 5.85 8.13
C THR A 123 21.26 6.48 8.06
N ALA A 124 21.57 7.17 6.96
CA ALA A 124 22.84 7.87 6.84
C ALA A 124 22.94 8.86 8.01
N PRO A 125 24.05 8.86 8.79
CA PRO A 125 24.16 9.75 9.93
C PRO A 125 24.04 11.19 9.43
N THR A 126 22.97 11.87 9.84
CA THR A 126 22.75 13.29 9.60
C THR A 126 23.83 14.03 10.36
N ARG A 127 24.90 14.43 9.68
CA ARG A 127 25.95 15.27 10.27
C ARG A 127 25.30 16.60 10.63
N PRO A 128 25.25 17.01 11.91
CA PRO A 128 24.75 18.33 12.28
C PRO A 128 25.68 19.40 11.68
N THR A 129 25.13 20.25 10.81
CA THR A 129 25.84 21.36 10.14
C THR A 129 26.10 22.57 11.05
N MET A 130 25.82 22.45 12.35
CA MET A 130 25.94 23.51 13.36
C MET A 130 27.39 23.97 13.64
N PHE A 131 28.41 23.29 13.10
CA PHE A 131 29.82 23.69 13.21
C PHE A 131 30.39 24.27 11.91
N ALA A 132 29.61 25.06 11.18
CA ALA A 132 30.15 25.90 10.13
C ALA A 132 31.12 26.92 10.75
N VAL A 133 32.42 26.65 10.59
CA VAL A 133 33.53 27.48 11.04
C VAL A 133 33.34 28.90 10.50
N ALA A 134 33.32 29.89 11.39
CA ALA A 134 33.30 31.31 11.00
C ALA A 134 34.52 31.63 10.13
N SER A 135 34.30 32.12 8.91
CA SER A 135 35.39 32.60 8.05
C SER A 135 35.98 33.88 8.65
N GLY A 136 37.08 33.75 9.38
CA GLY A 136 37.81 34.89 9.91
C GLY A 136 38.46 35.69 8.78
N THR A 137 37.91 36.84 8.44
CA THR A 137 38.61 37.85 7.62
C THR A 137 39.42 38.75 8.55
N ARG A 138 40.75 38.69 8.44
CA ARG A 138 41.68 39.56 9.16
C ARG A 138 41.64 40.95 8.50
N GLY A 139 41.30 41.99 9.27
CA GLY A 139 41.28 43.37 8.77
C GLY A 139 42.65 43.81 8.26
N LYS A 140 42.65 44.38 7.06
CA LYS A 140 43.58 45.40 6.56
C LYS A 140 42.85 46.27 5.57
#